data_AF-A0A538U8G1-F1
#
_entry.id   AF-A0A538U8G1-F1
#
_cell.length_a   1.000
_cell.length_b   1.000
_cell.length_c   1.000
_cell.angle_alpha   90.00
_cell.angle_beta   90.00
_cell.angle_gamma   90.00
#
_symmetry.space_group_name_H-M   'P 1'
#
loop_
_entity.id
_entity.type
_entity.pdbx_description
1 polymer ?
#
loop_
_entity_poly.entity_id
_entity_poly.type
_entity_poly.pdbx_seq_one_letter_code
_entity_poly.pdbx_strand_id
1 'polypeptide(L)'
;MDPTPRPKPASPRWIALAALVILAAGLAVAARQWRPPGVPSPAAPGARSPLRDPIHVALKQAGGEDEKSRWVDDLPEVDLAALSKAKRELFLRVVNTRRCTCGCGYTLAACRIYDATCEKSLPKVRAAYDSVARGSIADATGLRERPARETAP
;
A
#
# COMPACT_ATOMS: atom_id res chain seq x y z
N MET A 1 26.27 -2.40 -83.26
CA MET A 1 26.53 -2.70 -81.84
C MET A 1 26.71 -1.39 -81.11
N ASP A 2 25.70 -0.98 -80.33
CA ASP A 2 25.77 0.18 -79.45
C ASP A 2 26.43 -0.23 -78.12
N PRO A 3 27.37 0.56 -77.54
CA PRO A 3 27.91 0.25 -76.22
C PRO A 3 26.87 0.56 -75.13
N THR A 4 26.52 -0.44 -74.34
CA THR A 4 25.67 -0.28 -73.16
C THR A 4 26.30 0.68 -72.14
N PRO A 5 25.53 1.62 -71.56
CA PRO A 5 26.07 2.53 -70.54
C PRO A 5 26.38 1.79 -69.24
N ARG A 6 27.61 1.90 -68.75
CA ARG A 6 28.01 1.38 -67.42
C ARG A 6 27.28 2.15 -66.31
N PRO A 7 26.61 1.48 -65.36
CA PRO A 7 26.01 2.15 -64.22
C PRO A 7 27.10 2.75 -63.32
N LYS A 8 26.97 4.03 -62.98
CA LYS A 8 27.90 4.73 -62.08
C LYS A 8 27.74 4.20 -60.66
N PRO A 9 28.82 3.97 -59.90
CA PRO A 9 28.74 3.52 -58.52
C PRO A 9 28.00 4.57 -57.68
N ALA A 10 27.02 4.12 -56.92
CA ALA A 10 26.23 5.00 -56.06
C ALA A 10 27.14 5.68 -55.03
N SER A 11 27.01 7.00 -54.88
CA SER A 11 27.95 7.81 -54.11
C SER A 11 28.03 7.36 -52.64
N PRO A 12 29.23 7.17 -52.05
CA PRO A 12 29.34 6.68 -50.67
C PRO A 12 28.73 7.63 -49.62
N ARG A 13 28.42 8.87 -50.04
CA ARG A 13 27.79 9.91 -49.21
C ARG A 13 26.35 9.58 -48.83
N TRP A 14 25.55 8.98 -49.71
CA TRP A 14 24.14 8.66 -49.36
C TRP A 14 24.06 7.49 -48.38
N ILE A 15 24.98 6.53 -48.49
CA ILE A 15 25.08 5.39 -47.56
C ILE A 15 25.47 5.91 -46.16
N ALA A 16 26.45 6.81 -46.09
CA ALA A 16 26.85 7.44 -44.84
C ALA A 16 25.70 8.24 -44.20
N LEU A 17 24.94 9.00 -45.00
CA LEU A 17 23.76 9.74 -44.51
C LEU A 17 22.66 8.79 -44.00
N ALA A 18 22.36 7.73 -44.75
CA ALA A 18 21.37 6.74 -44.35
C ALA A 18 21.77 6.03 -43.04
N ALA A 19 23.04 5.65 -42.91
CA ALA A 19 23.57 5.05 -41.69
C ALA A 19 23.44 5.99 -40.49
N LEU A 20 23.73 7.29 -40.67
CA LEU A 20 23.65 8.30 -39.59
C LEU A 20 22.20 8.54 -39.13
N VAL A 21 21.24 8.54 -40.06
CA VAL A 21 19.82 8.66 -39.76
C VAL A 21 19.32 7.43 -38.97
N ILE A 22 19.70 6.22 -39.39
CA ILE A 22 19.34 4.98 -38.70
C ILE A 22 19.92 4.97 -37.27
N LEU A 23 21.17 5.40 -37.12
CA LEU A 23 21.85 5.45 -35.82
C LEU A 23 21.16 6.46 -34.87
N ALA A 24 20.82 7.65 -35.36
CA ALA A 24 20.11 8.67 -34.61
C ALA A 24 18.69 8.21 -34.21
N ALA A 25 17.97 7.53 -35.10
CA ALA A 25 16.66 6.96 -34.82
C ALA A 25 16.75 5.86 -33.74
N GLY A 26 17.73 4.97 -33.83
CA GLY A 26 17.98 3.93 -32.83
C GLY A 26 18.30 4.51 -31.45
N LEU A 27 19.18 5.52 -31.38
CA LEU A 27 19.50 6.25 -30.15
C LEU A 27 18.27 6.92 -29.52
N ALA A 28 17.41 7.54 -30.33
CA ALA A 28 16.20 8.19 -29.86
C ALA A 28 15.19 7.18 -29.28
N VAL A 29 15.03 6.01 -29.91
CA VAL A 29 14.18 4.92 -29.40
C VAL A 29 14.76 4.35 -28.10
N ALA A 30 16.07 4.10 -28.05
CA ALA A 30 16.77 3.63 -26.86
C ALA A 30 16.62 4.59 -25.66
N ALA A 31 16.68 5.89 -25.90
CA ALA A 31 16.45 6.90 -24.86
C ALA A 31 15.00 6.93 -24.37
N ARG A 32 14.02 6.62 -25.22
CA ARG A 32 12.60 6.58 -24.84
C ARG A 32 12.26 5.34 -24.00
N GLN A 33 12.79 4.17 -24.36
CA GLN A 33 12.60 2.94 -23.58
C GLN A 33 13.33 2.98 -22.22
N TRP A 34 14.38 3.80 -22.10
CA TRP A 34 15.09 4.03 -20.83
C TRP A 34 14.49 5.17 -19.99
N ARG A 35 13.33 5.72 -20.35
CA ARG A 35 12.62 6.64 -19.45
C ARG A 35 12.24 5.88 -18.18
N PRO A 36 12.78 6.23 -17.00
CA PRO A 36 12.41 5.56 -15.77
C PRO A 36 10.91 5.79 -15.52
N PRO A 37 10.15 4.75 -15.15
CA PRO A 37 8.76 4.94 -14.75
C PRO A 37 8.74 5.79 -13.47
N GLY A 38 8.24 7.02 -13.56
CA GLY A 38 7.85 7.80 -12.39
C GLY A 38 8.71 9.00 -12.01
N VAL A 39 9.09 9.88 -12.95
CA VAL A 39 9.38 11.27 -12.57
C VAL A 39 8.05 12.05 -12.65
N PRO A 40 7.36 12.30 -11.53
CA PRO A 40 6.19 13.16 -11.54
C PRO A 40 6.59 14.58 -11.97
N SER A 41 5.77 15.17 -12.83
CA SER A 41 5.86 16.58 -13.20
C SER A 41 5.90 17.44 -11.92
N PRO A 42 6.76 18.47 -11.81
CA PRO A 42 6.77 19.32 -10.64
C PRO A 42 5.40 19.98 -10.48
N ALA A 43 4.65 19.53 -9.47
CA ALA A 43 3.38 20.12 -9.12
C ALA A 43 3.61 21.59 -8.75
N ALA A 44 2.69 22.46 -9.19
CA ALA A 44 2.71 23.87 -8.85
C ALA A 44 2.87 24.08 -7.33
N PRO A 45 3.66 25.07 -6.89
CA PRO A 45 3.89 25.31 -5.48
C PRO A 45 2.58 25.80 -4.85
N GLY A 46 1.97 24.94 -4.01
CA GLY A 46 0.75 25.28 -3.27
C GLY A 46 -0.19 24.12 -2.96
N ALA A 47 -0.06 22.98 -3.65
CA ALA A 47 -0.96 21.84 -3.45
C ALA A 47 -0.43 20.78 -2.45
N ARG A 48 0.18 21.19 -1.33
CA ARG A 48 0.43 20.27 -0.20
C ARG A 48 -0.82 20.25 0.67
N SER A 49 -1.76 19.38 0.33
CA SER A 49 -2.75 18.97 1.31
C SER A 49 -2.07 18.02 2.31
N PRO A 50 -2.10 18.28 3.63
CA PRO A 50 -1.51 17.38 4.63
C PRO A 50 -2.13 15.97 4.62
N LEU A 51 -3.20 15.76 3.85
CA LEU A 51 -3.96 14.52 3.77
C LEU A 51 -3.28 13.40 2.97
N ARG A 52 -2.27 13.68 2.14
CA ARG A 52 -1.56 12.64 1.35
C ARG A 52 -0.09 12.97 1.14
N ASP A 53 0.69 13.02 2.22
CA ASP A 53 2.13 12.89 2.08
C ASP A 53 2.49 11.41 1.80
N PRO A 54 3.01 11.09 0.61
CA PRO A 54 3.35 9.71 0.25
C PRO A 54 4.41 9.10 1.17
N ILE A 55 5.26 9.91 1.81
CA ILE A 55 6.26 9.44 2.76
C ILE A 55 5.58 8.92 4.03
N HIS A 56 4.60 9.66 4.56
CA HIS A 56 3.82 9.21 5.73
C HIS A 56 3.04 7.92 5.45
N VAL A 57 2.46 7.80 4.25
CA VAL A 57 1.76 6.58 3.84
C VAL A 57 2.73 5.40 3.73
N ALA A 58 3.88 5.60 3.08
CA ALA A 58 4.90 4.56 2.92
C ALA A 58 5.46 4.10 4.28
N LEU A 59 5.76 5.04 5.19
CA LEU A 59 6.21 4.73 6.55
C LEU A 59 5.18 3.89 7.31
N LYS A 60 3.89 4.25 7.22
CA LYS A 60 2.82 3.47 7.84
C LYS A 60 2.66 2.08 7.21
N GLN A 61 2.98 1.92 5.94
CA GLN A 61 2.90 0.63 5.25
C GLN A 61 4.15 -0.24 5.42
N ALA A 62 5.28 0.33 5.84
CA ALA A 62 6.55 -0.37 5.99
C ALA A 62 6.57 -1.40 7.14
N GLY A 63 5.64 -1.31 8.09
CA GLY A 63 5.54 -2.26 9.21
C GLY A 63 5.42 -3.71 8.75
N GLY A 64 6.10 -4.63 9.46
CA GLY A 64 6.02 -6.07 9.20
C GLY A 64 4.65 -6.66 9.58
N GLU A 65 4.39 -7.89 9.14
CA GLU A 65 3.13 -8.58 9.47
C GLU A 65 2.91 -8.78 10.98
N ASP A 66 3.99 -9.01 11.73
CA ASP A 66 3.96 -9.16 13.18
C ASP A 66 3.52 -7.85 13.87
N GLU A 67 4.03 -6.71 13.40
CA GLU A 67 3.65 -5.40 13.89
C GLU A 67 2.18 -5.08 13.55
N LYS A 68 1.80 -5.35 12.29
CA LYS A 68 0.45 -5.11 11.77
C LYS A 68 -0.61 -5.98 12.42
N SER A 69 -0.21 -7.13 12.97
CA SER A 69 -1.06 -8.13 13.59
C SER A 69 -0.85 -8.23 15.10
N ARG A 70 -0.02 -7.35 15.68
CA ARG A 70 0.29 -7.31 17.10
C ARG A 70 -1.01 -7.29 17.90
N TRP A 71 -1.10 -8.19 18.88
CA TRP A 71 -2.28 -8.29 19.73
C TRP A 71 -2.40 -7.04 20.60
N VAL A 72 -3.62 -6.51 20.70
CA VAL A 72 -3.97 -5.35 21.51
C VAL A 72 -5.06 -5.75 22.49
N ASP A 73 -4.78 -5.59 23.78
CA ASP A 73 -5.68 -5.97 24.88
C ASP A 73 -6.56 -4.83 25.40
N ASP A 74 -6.24 -3.60 25.00
CA ASP A 74 -6.93 -2.40 25.47
C ASP A 74 -7.17 -1.40 24.34
N LEU A 75 -8.35 -0.80 24.34
CA LEU A 75 -8.80 0.17 23.34
C LEU A 75 -9.55 1.30 24.08
N PRO A 76 -8.92 2.47 24.26
CA PRO A 76 -9.47 3.54 25.11
C PRO A 76 -10.78 4.14 24.56
N GLU A 77 -11.12 3.87 23.30
CA GLU A 77 -12.32 4.40 22.65
C GLU A 77 -13.60 3.60 22.94
N VAL A 78 -13.50 2.49 23.70
CA VAL A 78 -14.63 1.64 24.10
C VAL A 78 -14.50 1.22 25.58
N ASP A 79 -15.62 1.07 26.27
CA ASP A 79 -15.63 0.64 27.67
C ASP A 79 -15.59 -0.90 27.78
N LEU A 80 -14.39 -1.46 27.85
CA LEU A 80 -14.20 -2.90 28.02
C LEU A 80 -14.64 -3.42 29.39
N ALA A 81 -14.77 -2.56 30.40
CA ALA A 81 -15.18 -2.96 31.74
C ALA A 81 -16.69 -3.23 31.82
N ALA A 82 -17.49 -2.58 30.96
CA ALA A 82 -18.92 -2.85 30.82
C ALA A 82 -19.25 -4.21 30.17
N LEU A 83 -18.27 -4.88 29.54
CA LEU A 83 -18.46 -6.22 28.96
C LEU A 83 -18.15 -7.32 29.97
N SER A 84 -18.93 -8.41 29.94
CA SER A 84 -18.56 -9.64 30.66
C SER A 84 -17.24 -10.19 30.13
N LYS A 85 -16.50 -10.98 30.93
CA LYS A 85 -15.20 -11.55 30.53
C LYS A 85 -15.24 -12.27 29.18
N ALA A 86 -16.30 -13.07 28.94
CA ALA A 86 -16.48 -13.79 27.68
C ALA A 86 -16.74 -12.85 26.50
N LYS A 87 -17.58 -11.82 26.69
CA LYS A 87 -17.85 -10.80 25.67
C LYS A 87 -16.61 -9.96 25.38
N ARG A 88 -15.86 -9.57 26.42
CA ARG A 88 -14.59 -8.86 26.27
C ARG A 88 -13.60 -9.69 25.44
N GLU A 89 -13.47 -10.98 25.73
CA GLU A 89 -12.60 -11.87 24.96
C GLU A 89 -13.02 -11.99 23.50
N LEU A 90 -14.32 -12.18 23.26
CA LEU A 90 -14.87 -12.24 21.92
C LEU A 90 -14.63 -10.95 21.15
N PHE A 91 -14.89 -9.80 21.76
CA PHE A 91 -14.63 -8.48 21.17
C PHE A 91 -13.16 -8.33 20.78
N LEU A 92 -12.24 -8.62 21.70
CA LEU A 92 -10.80 -8.50 21.44
C LEU A 92 -10.36 -9.42 20.31
N ARG A 93 -10.85 -10.66 20.24
CA ARG A 93 -10.62 -11.56 19.11
C ARG A 93 -11.13 -10.97 17.79
N VAL A 94 -12.33 -10.38 17.77
CA VAL A 94 -12.90 -9.76 16.56
C VAL A 94 -12.00 -8.64 16.04
N VAL A 95 -11.61 -7.69 16.88
CA VAL A 95 -10.85 -6.51 16.45
C VAL A 95 -9.37 -6.80 16.16
N ASN A 96 -8.80 -7.84 16.79
CA ASN A 96 -7.44 -8.31 16.51
C ASN A 96 -7.36 -9.28 15.31
N THR A 97 -8.50 -9.71 14.76
CA THR A 97 -8.54 -10.55 13.55
C THR A 97 -8.83 -9.71 12.31
N ARG A 98 -9.83 -8.84 12.37
CA ARG A 98 -10.31 -8.10 11.19
C ARG A 98 -9.31 -7.03 10.78
N ARG A 99 -9.01 -6.94 9.47
CA ARG A 99 -8.13 -5.91 8.90
C ARG A 99 -8.85 -4.56 8.75
N CYS A 100 -8.12 -3.47 8.96
CA CYS A 100 -8.61 -2.14 8.65
C CYS A 100 -8.62 -1.92 7.13
N THR A 101 -9.62 -1.21 6.62
CA THR A 101 -9.79 -0.93 5.19
C THR A 101 -9.28 0.45 4.77
N CYS A 102 -8.45 1.12 5.59
CA CYS A 102 -7.80 2.37 5.18
C CYS A 102 -6.54 2.15 4.32
N GLY A 103 -6.15 0.90 4.06
CA GLY A 103 -4.99 0.56 3.22
C GLY A 103 -3.66 0.41 3.95
N CYS A 104 -3.67 0.44 5.29
CA CYS A 104 -2.45 0.29 6.10
C CYS A 104 -2.05 -1.16 6.42
N GLY A 105 -2.93 -2.14 6.20
CA GLY A 105 -2.67 -3.57 6.48
C GLY A 105 -2.78 -3.98 7.96
N TYR A 106 -2.89 -3.04 8.90
CA TYR A 106 -3.10 -3.35 10.32
C TYR A 106 -4.47 -3.99 10.57
N THR A 107 -4.56 -4.79 11.64
CA THR A 107 -5.85 -5.18 12.23
C THR A 107 -6.61 -3.94 12.73
N LEU A 108 -7.91 -4.05 12.98
CA LEU A 108 -8.68 -2.92 13.52
C LEU A 108 -8.08 -2.42 14.83
N ALA A 109 -7.72 -3.35 15.73
CA ALA A 109 -7.13 -3.02 17.02
C ALA A 109 -5.75 -2.38 16.88
N ALA A 110 -4.83 -3.00 16.13
CA ALA A 110 -3.50 -2.43 15.92
C ALA A 110 -3.56 -1.08 15.20
N CYS A 111 -4.48 -0.91 14.24
CA CYS A 111 -4.68 0.38 13.57
C CYS A 111 -5.08 1.49 14.55
N ARG A 112 -5.80 1.22 15.64
CA ARG A 112 -6.13 2.24 16.65
C ARG A 112 -4.91 2.66 17.46
N ILE A 113 -4.00 1.72 17.73
CA ILE A 113 -2.76 1.99 18.46
C ILE A 113 -1.77 2.79 17.60
N TYR A 114 -1.59 2.40 16.35
CA TYR A 114 -0.62 3.06 15.45
C TYR A 114 -1.19 4.30 14.74
N ASP A 115 -2.51 4.41 14.62
CA ASP A 115 -3.18 5.59 14.07
C ASP A 115 -4.57 5.80 14.70
N ALA A 116 -4.56 6.45 15.86
CA ALA A 116 -5.76 6.86 16.57
C ALA A 116 -6.63 7.86 15.77
N THR A 117 -6.11 8.50 14.72
CA THR A 117 -6.89 9.42 13.88
C THR A 117 -7.59 8.74 12.70
N CYS A 118 -7.37 7.43 12.50
CA CYS A 118 -7.94 6.70 11.38
C CYS A 118 -9.49 6.65 11.44
N GLU A 119 -10.13 7.41 10.55
CA GLU A 119 -11.59 7.51 10.43
C GLU A 119 -12.27 6.20 10.01
N LYS A 120 -11.52 5.25 9.43
CA LYS A 120 -12.06 3.95 9.00
C LYS A 120 -12.05 2.91 10.11
N SER A 121 -11.09 2.96 11.03
CA SER A 121 -10.95 1.95 12.09
C SER A 121 -11.92 2.20 13.24
N LEU A 122 -12.07 3.45 13.70
CA LEU A 122 -12.88 3.77 14.87
C LEU A 122 -14.36 3.34 14.75
N PRO A 123 -15.10 3.66 13.66
CA PRO A 123 -16.50 3.22 13.54
C PRO A 123 -16.64 1.70 13.52
N LYS A 124 -15.66 0.99 12.94
CA LYS A 124 -15.66 -0.48 12.87
C LYS A 124 -15.40 -1.12 14.23
N VAL A 125 -14.51 -0.53 15.03
CA VAL A 125 -14.26 -0.95 16.41
C VAL A 125 -15.52 -0.78 17.25
N ARG A 126 -16.17 0.39 17.19
CA ARG A 126 -17.43 0.64 17.91
C ARG A 126 -18.56 -0.30 17.47
N ALA A 127 -18.74 -0.48 16.16
CA ALA A 127 -19.74 -1.42 15.65
C ALA A 127 -19.48 -2.88 16.09
N ALA A 128 -18.22 -3.29 16.19
CA ALA A 128 -17.85 -4.60 16.73
C ALA A 128 -18.17 -4.69 18.23
N TYR A 129 -17.85 -3.65 19.00
CA TYR A 129 -18.19 -3.55 20.42
C TYR A 129 -19.69 -3.69 20.63
N ASP A 130 -20.51 -2.88 19.95
CA ASP A 130 -21.96 -2.89 20.07
C ASP A 130 -22.56 -4.26 19.69
N SER A 131 -22.02 -4.88 18.63
CA SER A 131 -22.44 -6.22 18.19
C SER A 131 -22.17 -7.31 19.22
N VAL A 132 -21.04 -7.23 19.93
CA VAL A 132 -20.71 -8.17 21.00
C VAL A 132 -21.48 -7.85 22.27
N ALA A 133 -21.62 -6.58 22.62
CA ALA A 133 -22.38 -6.12 23.78
C ALA A 133 -23.83 -6.63 23.73
N ARG A 134 -24.47 -6.53 22.56
CA ARG A 134 -25.85 -7.01 22.32
C ARG A 134 -25.95 -8.50 21.99
N GLY A 135 -24.83 -9.23 21.93
CA GLY A 135 -24.81 -10.69 21.71
C GLY A 135 -25.09 -11.14 20.28
N SER A 136 -24.93 -10.28 19.27
CA SER A 136 -25.14 -10.64 17.85
C SER A 136 -23.96 -11.36 17.21
N ILE A 137 -22.82 -11.43 17.90
CA ILE A 137 -21.73 -12.33 17.55
C ILE A 137 -21.76 -13.43 18.62
N ALA A 138 -22.14 -14.65 18.22
CA ALA A 138 -22.42 -15.74 19.14
C ALA A 138 -21.15 -16.50 19.56
N ASP A 139 -20.17 -16.59 18.67
CA ASP A 139 -18.93 -17.32 18.89
C ASP A 139 -17.73 -16.69 18.17
N ALA A 140 -16.56 -17.27 18.39
CA ALA A 140 -15.29 -16.81 17.85
C ALA A 140 -14.71 -17.74 16.79
N THR A 141 -15.55 -18.51 16.12
CA THR A 141 -15.10 -19.45 15.08
C THR A 141 -14.40 -18.67 13.97
N GLY A 142 -13.18 -19.10 13.62
CA GLY A 142 -12.34 -18.43 12.62
C GLY A 142 -11.73 -17.10 13.08
N LEU A 143 -11.88 -16.72 14.35
CA LEU A 143 -11.15 -15.59 14.92
C LEU A 143 -9.79 -16.04 15.47
N ARG A 144 -8.79 -15.17 15.35
CA ARG A 144 -7.46 -15.36 15.91
C ARG A 144 -7.54 -15.53 17.41
N GLU A 145 -6.83 -16.52 17.94
CA GLU A 145 -6.68 -16.71 19.37
C GLU A 145 -5.77 -15.66 19.98
N ARG A 146 -6.06 -15.28 21.24
CA ARG A 146 -5.16 -14.44 22.03
C ARG A 146 -3.85 -15.21 22.22
N PRO A 147 -2.69 -14.64 21.87
CA PRO A 147 -1.39 -15.21 22.22
C PRO A 147 -1.27 -15.42 23.73
N ALA A 148 -0.63 -16.51 24.15
CA ALA A 148 -0.29 -16.68 25.55
C ALA A 148 0.43 -15.42 26.05
N ARG A 149 -0.04 -14.84 27.16
CA ARG A 149 0.70 -13.76 27.80
C ARG A 149 2.00 -14.38 28.29
N GLU A 150 3.10 -14.02 27.65
CA GLU A 150 4.42 -14.30 28.17
C GLU A 150 4.50 -13.56 29.51
N THR A 151 4.38 -14.30 30.60
CA THR A 151 4.65 -13.79 31.94
C THR A 151 6.10 -13.37 31.93
N ALA A 152 6.33 -12.06 31.79
CA ALA A 152 7.62 -11.48 32.04
C ALA A 152 8.06 -11.90 33.46
N PRO A 153 9.31 -12.39 33.64
CA PRO A 153 9.84 -12.71 34.96
C PRO A 153 9.88 -11.48 35.87
#